data_AF-A0A6P5S8E7-F1
#
_entry.id   AF-A0A6P5S8E7-F1
#
_cell.length_a   1.000
_cell.length_b   1.000
_cell.length_c   1.000
_cell.angle_alpha   90.00
_cell.angle_beta   90.00
_cell.angle_gamma   90.00
#
_symmetry.space_group_name_H-M   'P 1'
#
loop_
_entity.id
_entity.type
_entity.pdbx_description
1 polymer ?
#
loop_
_entity_poly.entity_id
_entity_poly.type
_entity_poly.pdbx_seq_one_letter_code
_entity_poly.pdbx_strand_id
1 'polypeptide(L)'
;MPATDADFDLRPSPQSAFAIGEYAFADVGNLEHCIKYLNQTLVTFGFPASLDLFANDPVSVARTCNCMYSLIQQRQRDVEFRESANEQRQRLLSDISRLEAKVERLEGQLQAKEREIATITRTEAKATAAFKSQIDKLQQERDEFQRMVIGNQQVRTQQMHEMKKKEKEYIKLQERLNQVLMEKKKESRSGMEIMNLLQKEGRQRGTWNGKKADNEFYKKIVDTYEAKNQELIAENADLKALLRSMQVDMRDFINAPNGQSKQSLAANERVETDHTQSPLGGRTDVFDLPFHMARDQIEESLRNKMASIKERMVQLQDAQKEAEVTSEVTERELELEAQLVEARSIIQEQASIMSKQLAKSERPRNLNGHFNSGRESIISSPAEGVRN
;
A
#
# COMPACT_ATOMS: atom_id res chain seq x y z
N MET A 1 -23.21 -14.58 28.07
CA MET A 1 -24.37 -15.39 27.64
C MET A 1 -23.94 -16.11 26.37
N PRO A 2 -24.08 -17.44 26.33
CA PRO A 2 -22.98 -18.34 25.98
C PRO A 2 -22.76 -18.52 24.48
N ALA A 3 -21.51 -18.82 24.17
CA ALA A 3 -21.00 -19.30 22.90
C ALA A 3 -21.64 -20.64 22.55
N THR A 4 -22.10 -20.77 21.31
CA THR A 4 -22.39 -22.05 20.67
C THR A 4 -21.11 -22.51 19.97
N ASP A 5 -20.20 -23.13 20.74
CA ASP A 5 -19.24 -24.09 20.20
C ASP A 5 -20.04 -25.27 19.68
N ALA A 6 -20.35 -25.25 18.39
CA ALA A 6 -20.69 -26.46 17.67
C ALA A 6 -19.42 -26.94 16.99
N ASP A 7 -18.53 -27.55 17.80
CA ASP A 7 -17.50 -28.44 17.30
C ASP A 7 -18.21 -29.54 16.50
N PHE A 8 -18.25 -29.37 15.19
CA PHE A 8 -18.57 -30.43 14.25
C PHE A 8 -17.36 -31.35 14.22
N ASP A 9 -17.27 -32.18 15.26
CA ASP A 9 -16.33 -33.26 15.38
C ASP A 9 -16.66 -34.28 14.27
N LEU A 10 -16.10 -34.05 13.08
CA LEU A 10 -16.03 -35.00 11.97
C LEU A 10 -15.06 -36.11 12.37
N ARG A 11 -15.44 -36.82 13.43
CA ARG A 11 -14.88 -38.10 13.80
C ARG A 11 -14.98 -38.95 12.53
N PRO A 12 -13.87 -39.48 11.98
CA PRO A 12 -13.97 -40.44 10.91
C PRO A 12 -14.79 -41.58 11.48
N SER A 13 -16.00 -41.80 10.93
CA SER A 13 -16.77 -43.02 11.19
C SER A 13 -15.78 -44.16 11.15
N PRO A 14 -15.72 -45.01 12.19
CA PRO A 14 -14.80 -46.13 12.17
C PRO A 14 -15.12 -46.85 10.88
N GLN A 15 -14.16 -46.85 9.96
CA GLN A 15 -14.22 -47.70 8.80
C GLN A 15 -14.56 -49.06 9.39
N SER A 16 -15.78 -49.54 9.14
CA SER A 16 -16.10 -50.93 9.41
C SER A 16 -15.22 -51.70 8.44
N ALA A 17 -13.97 -51.91 8.86
CA ALA A 17 -13.20 -53.05 8.46
C ALA A 17 -14.21 -54.19 8.63
N PHE A 18 -14.71 -54.66 7.49
CA PHE A 18 -15.54 -55.83 7.42
C PHE A 18 -14.69 -56.94 8.02
N ALA A 19 -14.83 -57.13 9.33
CA ALA A 19 -14.45 -58.36 9.97
C ALA A 19 -15.30 -59.41 9.25
N ILE A 20 -14.65 -60.18 8.39
CA ILE A 20 -15.17 -61.42 7.82
C ILE A 20 -15.24 -62.39 9.00
N GLY A 21 -16.21 -62.15 9.89
CA GLY A 21 -16.49 -62.92 11.08
C GLY A 21 -17.70 -63.79 10.80
N GLU A 22 -17.43 -65.07 10.51
CA GLU A 22 -18.21 -66.26 10.88
C GLU A 22 -19.75 -66.21 10.86
N TYR A 23 -20.37 -65.53 9.89
CA TYR A 23 -21.77 -65.78 9.53
C TYR A 23 -21.83 -66.33 8.12
N ALA A 24 -21.83 -67.66 8.01
CA ALA A 24 -22.01 -68.33 6.73
C ALA A 24 -23.44 -68.06 6.22
N PHE A 25 -23.54 -67.42 5.06
CA PHE A 25 -24.82 -67.12 4.42
C PHE A 25 -25.61 -68.38 4.01
N ALA A 26 -24.92 -69.49 3.72
CA ALA A 26 -25.54 -70.76 3.33
C ALA A 26 -24.91 -71.94 4.08
N ASP A 27 -25.75 -72.91 4.44
CA ASP A 27 -25.40 -74.23 4.99
C ASP A 27 -26.23 -75.34 4.33
N VAL A 28 -26.00 -76.60 4.71
CA VAL A 28 -26.67 -77.76 4.11
C VAL A 28 -28.19 -77.76 4.37
N GLY A 29 -28.64 -77.20 5.49
CA GLY A 29 -30.05 -77.16 5.89
C GLY A 29 -30.86 -76.06 5.21
N ASN A 30 -30.21 -75.00 4.70
CA ASN A 30 -30.89 -73.83 4.12
C ASN A 30 -30.60 -73.58 2.62
N LEU A 31 -29.84 -74.46 1.97
CA LEU A 31 -29.31 -74.25 0.62
C LEU A 31 -30.38 -73.92 -0.43
N GLU A 32 -31.52 -74.61 -0.43
CA GLU A 32 -32.62 -74.34 -1.37
C GLU A 32 -33.21 -72.94 -1.18
N HIS A 33 -33.33 -72.48 0.07
CA HIS A 33 -33.84 -71.16 0.38
C HIS A 33 -32.83 -70.07 -0.03
N CYS A 34 -31.55 -70.29 0.25
CA CYS A 34 -30.47 -69.37 -0.12
C CYS A 34 -30.34 -69.21 -1.64
N ILE A 35 -30.45 -70.30 -2.42
CA ILE A 35 -30.40 -70.23 -3.89
C ILE A 35 -31.62 -69.45 -4.44
N LYS A 36 -32.82 -69.72 -3.92
CA LYS A 36 -34.03 -68.96 -4.31
C LYS A 36 -33.89 -67.48 -4.01
N TYR A 37 -33.41 -67.15 -2.81
CA TYR A 37 -33.15 -65.76 -2.40
C TYR A 37 -32.11 -65.08 -3.29
N LEU A 38 -30.97 -65.74 -3.55
CA LEU A 38 -29.93 -65.19 -4.42
C LEU A 38 -30.46 -64.93 -5.82
N ASN A 39 -31.19 -65.87 -6.42
CA ASN A 39 -31.74 -65.70 -7.76
C ASN A 39 -32.76 -64.56 -7.83
N GLN A 40 -33.64 -64.45 -6.84
CA GLN A 40 -34.57 -63.31 -6.75
C GLN A 40 -33.83 -61.97 -6.60
N THR A 41 -32.80 -61.94 -5.76
CA THR A 41 -32.00 -60.75 -5.49
C THR A 41 -31.21 -60.34 -6.73
N LEU A 42 -30.58 -61.28 -7.43
CA LEU A 42 -29.85 -61.05 -8.66
C LEU A 42 -30.74 -60.44 -9.75
N VAL A 43 -31.95 -60.98 -9.94
CA VAL A 43 -32.92 -60.40 -10.86
C VAL A 43 -33.31 -58.99 -10.44
N THR A 44 -33.51 -58.74 -9.15
CA THR A 44 -33.85 -57.41 -8.61
C THR A 44 -32.75 -56.39 -8.89
N PHE A 45 -31.48 -56.81 -8.80
CA PHE A 45 -30.32 -55.97 -9.14
C PHE A 45 -30.00 -55.94 -10.65
N GLY A 46 -30.85 -56.53 -11.50
CA GLY A 46 -30.72 -56.43 -12.96
C GLY A 46 -29.76 -57.45 -13.59
N PHE A 47 -29.40 -58.52 -12.91
CA PHE A 47 -28.55 -59.57 -13.47
C PHE A 47 -29.35 -60.51 -14.40
N PRO A 48 -28.76 -60.92 -15.54
CA PRO A 48 -29.51 -61.55 -16.64
C PRO A 48 -29.74 -63.07 -16.49
N ALA A 49 -29.14 -63.74 -15.50
CA ALA A 49 -29.24 -65.19 -15.34
C ALA A 49 -29.34 -65.64 -13.88
N SER A 50 -30.16 -66.66 -13.63
CA SER A 50 -30.21 -67.36 -12.35
C SER A 50 -28.99 -68.24 -12.15
N LEU A 51 -28.47 -68.31 -10.94
CA LEU A 51 -27.54 -69.32 -10.48
C LEU A 51 -28.25 -70.68 -10.45
N ASP A 52 -27.81 -71.58 -11.31
CA ASP A 52 -28.10 -72.99 -11.22
C ASP A 52 -26.79 -73.74 -10.97
N LEU A 53 -26.55 -74.07 -9.71
CA LEU A 53 -25.32 -74.71 -9.24
C LEU A 53 -25.37 -76.24 -9.36
N PHE A 54 -26.56 -76.80 -9.61
CA PHE A 54 -26.78 -78.24 -9.73
C PHE A 54 -27.01 -78.69 -11.18
N ALA A 55 -26.97 -77.76 -12.14
CA ALA A 55 -27.08 -78.07 -13.55
C ALA A 55 -25.93 -78.97 -14.03
N ASN A 56 -26.29 -80.00 -14.79
CA ASN A 56 -25.34 -80.90 -15.45
C ASN A 56 -25.25 -80.65 -16.96
N ASP A 57 -26.07 -79.74 -17.51
CA ASP A 57 -26.03 -79.38 -18.92
C ASP A 57 -25.11 -78.16 -19.16
N PRO A 58 -24.28 -78.17 -20.23
CA PRO A 58 -23.33 -77.09 -20.49
C PRO A 58 -23.95 -75.69 -20.66
N VAL A 59 -25.20 -75.61 -21.09
CA VAL A 59 -25.88 -74.32 -21.37
C VAL A 59 -26.25 -73.63 -20.05
N SER A 60 -26.78 -74.37 -19.09
CA SER A 60 -27.09 -73.85 -17.75
C SER A 60 -25.83 -73.51 -16.97
N VAL A 61 -24.78 -74.33 -17.05
CA VAL A 61 -23.46 -74.01 -16.45
C VAL A 61 -22.90 -72.70 -17.03
N ALA A 62 -22.94 -72.52 -18.35
CA ALA A 62 -22.48 -71.28 -18.98
C ALA A 62 -23.28 -70.04 -18.52
N ARG A 63 -24.60 -70.17 -18.33
CA ARG A 63 -25.44 -69.08 -17.77
C ARG A 63 -25.03 -68.71 -16.35
N THR A 64 -24.78 -69.71 -15.50
CA THR A 64 -24.27 -69.50 -14.14
C THR A 64 -22.90 -68.80 -14.16
N CYS A 65 -21.97 -69.24 -15.01
CA CYS A 65 -20.65 -68.60 -15.16
C CYS A 65 -20.76 -67.14 -15.63
N ASN A 66 -21.62 -66.86 -16.62
CA ASN A 66 -21.83 -65.50 -17.10
C ASN A 66 -22.42 -64.59 -16.02
N CYS A 67 -23.35 -65.09 -15.19
CA CYS A 67 -23.88 -64.35 -14.06
C CYS A 67 -22.78 -64.02 -13.04
N MET A 68 -21.95 -65.01 -12.67
CA MET A 68 -20.80 -64.81 -11.79
C MET A 68 -19.79 -63.81 -12.37
N TYR A 69 -19.53 -63.88 -13.68
CA TYR A 69 -18.66 -62.92 -14.36
C TYR A 69 -19.22 -61.50 -14.32
N SER A 70 -20.52 -61.31 -14.57
CA SER A 70 -21.18 -60.00 -14.44
C SER A 70 -21.10 -59.44 -13.02
N LEU A 71 -21.24 -60.29 -11.99
CA LEU A 71 -21.09 -59.89 -10.59
C LEU A 71 -19.68 -59.39 -10.29
N ILE A 72 -18.66 -60.12 -10.75
CA ILE A 72 -17.26 -59.74 -10.59
C ILE A 72 -16.96 -58.43 -11.32
N GLN A 73 -17.43 -58.30 -12.57
CA GLN A 73 -17.21 -57.10 -13.38
C GLN A 73 -17.90 -55.87 -12.77
N GLN A 74 -19.12 -56.03 -12.25
CA GLN A 74 -19.78 -54.94 -11.52
C GLN A 74 -18.99 -54.57 -10.28
N ARG A 75 -18.53 -55.55 -9.49
CA ARG A 75 -17.73 -55.27 -8.30
C ARG A 75 -16.44 -54.53 -8.63
N GLN A 76 -15.75 -54.89 -9.70
CA GLN A 76 -14.54 -54.20 -10.15
C GLN A 76 -14.85 -52.73 -10.50
N ARG A 77 -15.89 -52.48 -11.31
CA ARG A 77 -16.34 -51.11 -11.64
C ARG A 77 -16.74 -50.31 -10.41
N ASP A 78 -17.43 -50.92 -9.45
CA ASP A 78 -17.84 -50.28 -8.20
C ASP A 78 -16.64 -49.97 -7.29
N VAL A 79 -15.57 -50.76 -7.35
CA VAL A 79 -14.31 -50.47 -6.65
C VAL A 79 -13.62 -49.30 -7.31
N GLU A 80 -13.41 -49.34 -8.63
CA GLU A 80 -12.77 -48.26 -9.40
C GLU A 80 -13.50 -46.93 -9.24
N PHE A 81 -14.84 -46.93 -9.31
CA PHE A 81 -15.66 -45.73 -9.11
C PHE A 81 -15.48 -45.16 -7.70
N ARG A 82 -15.50 -46.02 -6.67
CA ARG A 82 -15.30 -45.59 -5.28
C ARG A 82 -13.88 -45.08 -5.04
N GLU A 83 -12.87 -45.69 -5.64
CA GLU A 83 -11.48 -45.23 -5.55
C GLU A 83 -11.32 -43.86 -6.20
N SER A 84 -11.82 -43.67 -7.43
CA SER A 84 -11.81 -42.39 -8.14
C SER A 84 -12.55 -41.27 -7.37
N ALA A 85 -13.74 -41.57 -6.86
CA ALA A 85 -14.50 -40.63 -6.03
C ALA A 85 -13.76 -40.28 -4.73
N ASN A 86 -13.08 -41.25 -4.11
CA ASN A 86 -12.30 -41.03 -2.91
C ASN A 86 -11.05 -40.18 -3.19
N GLU A 87 -10.36 -40.40 -4.30
CA GLU A 87 -9.25 -39.54 -4.74
C GLU A 87 -9.71 -38.11 -4.97
N GLN A 88 -10.82 -37.91 -5.68
CA GLN A 88 -11.39 -36.58 -5.91
C GLN A 88 -11.74 -35.89 -4.58
N ARG A 89 -12.35 -36.63 -3.65
CA ARG A 89 -12.65 -36.12 -2.31
C ARG A 89 -11.39 -35.69 -1.56
N GLN A 90 -10.30 -36.46 -1.64
CA GLN A 90 -9.04 -36.09 -0.98
C GLN A 90 -8.39 -34.84 -1.60
N ARG A 91 -8.45 -34.70 -2.93
CA ARG A 91 -8.00 -33.49 -3.62
C ARG A 91 -8.79 -32.26 -3.16
N LEU A 92 -10.12 -32.37 -3.13
CA LEU A 92 -11.00 -31.28 -2.66
C LEU A 92 -10.75 -30.90 -1.21
N LEU A 93 -10.53 -31.88 -0.31
CA LEU A 93 -10.17 -31.58 1.07
C LEU A 93 -8.84 -30.82 1.18
N SER A 94 -7.86 -31.19 0.36
CA SER A 94 -6.57 -30.50 0.31
C SER A 94 -6.72 -29.06 -0.21
N ASP A 95 -7.58 -28.86 -1.21
CA ASP A 95 -7.90 -27.53 -1.74
C ASP A 95 -8.64 -26.67 -0.72
N ILE A 96 -9.58 -27.25 0.04
CA ILE A 96 -10.28 -26.57 1.14
C ILE A 96 -9.27 -26.09 2.19
N SER A 97 -8.41 -26.97 2.70
CA SER A 97 -7.41 -26.58 3.71
C SER A 97 -6.47 -25.49 3.21
N ARG A 98 -6.08 -25.53 1.92
CA ARG A 98 -5.27 -24.47 1.30
C ARG A 98 -6.02 -23.14 1.21
N LEU A 99 -7.31 -23.17 0.87
CA LEU A 99 -8.15 -21.97 0.80
C LEU A 99 -8.41 -21.40 2.20
N GLU A 100 -8.68 -22.23 3.21
CA GLU A 100 -8.86 -21.82 4.60
C GLU A 100 -7.62 -21.08 5.12
N ALA A 101 -6.41 -21.65 4.92
CA ALA A 101 -5.17 -20.99 5.30
C ALA A 101 -4.95 -19.65 4.56
N LYS A 102 -5.40 -19.54 3.31
CA LYS A 102 -5.34 -18.29 2.55
C LYS A 102 -6.31 -17.25 3.12
N VAL A 103 -7.51 -17.66 3.51
CA VAL A 103 -8.52 -16.80 4.14
C VAL A 103 -7.99 -16.26 5.47
N GLU A 104 -7.50 -17.11 6.35
CA GLU A 104 -6.94 -16.71 7.65
C GLU A 104 -5.80 -15.67 7.48
N ARG A 105 -4.91 -15.90 6.51
CA ARG A 105 -3.83 -14.95 6.18
C ARG A 105 -4.39 -13.60 5.71
N LEU A 106 -5.40 -13.60 4.85
CA LEU A 106 -6.02 -12.38 4.33
C LEU A 106 -6.78 -11.62 5.43
N GLU A 107 -7.47 -12.32 6.33
CA GLU A 107 -8.12 -11.73 7.50
C GLU A 107 -7.08 -11.06 8.42
N GLY A 108 -5.95 -11.71 8.66
CA GLY A 108 -4.84 -11.10 9.40
C GLY A 108 -4.30 -9.83 8.74
N GLN A 109 -4.16 -9.83 7.41
CA GLN A 109 -3.74 -8.63 6.66
C GLN A 109 -4.79 -7.51 6.73
N LEU A 110 -6.07 -7.85 6.65
CA LEU A 110 -7.17 -6.89 6.78
C LEU A 110 -7.15 -6.21 8.15
N GLN A 111 -7.05 -7.00 9.23
CA GLN A 111 -6.96 -6.45 10.59
C GLN A 111 -5.72 -5.57 10.79
N ALA A 112 -4.57 -5.94 10.19
CA ALA A 112 -3.37 -5.11 10.24
C ALA A 112 -3.59 -3.76 9.53
N LYS A 113 -4.22 -3.76 8.36
CA LYS A 113 -4.56 -2.55 7.61
C LYS A 113 -5.59 -1.68 8.33
N GLU A 114 -6.59 -2.26 8.97
CA GLU A 114 -7.54 -1.51 9.80
C GLU A 114 -6.84 -0.79 10.98
N ARG A 115 -5.88 -1.44 11.64
CA ARG A 115 -5.08 -0.82 12.71
C ARG A 115 -4.18 0.30 12.18
N GLU A 116 -3.60 0.12 11.00
CA GLU A 116 -2.78 1.13 10.32
C GLU A 116 -3.62 2.36 9.98
N ILE A 117 -4.79 2.17 9.37
CA ILE A 117 -5.76 3.24 9.08
C ILE A 117 -6.14 3.99 10.36
N ALA A 118 -6.52 3.27 11.43
CA ALA A 118 -6.89 3.90 12.70
C ALA A 118 -5.74 4.74 13.29
N THR A 119 -4.49 4.30 13.10
CA THR A 119 -3.30 5.04 13.54
C THR A 119 -3.11 6.31 12.70
N ILE A 120 -3.16 6.18 11.38
CA ILE A 120 -3.01 7.30 10.44
C ILE A 120 -4.10 8.36 10.72
N THR A 121 -5.36 7.96 10.82
CA THR A 121 -6.47 8.88 11.11
C THR A 121 -6.28 9.64 12.42
N ARG A 122 -5.76 9.00 13.48
CA ARG A 122 -5.45 9.69 14.74
C ARG A 122 -4.30 10.68 14.58
N THR A 123 -3.25 10.32 13.85
CA THR A 123 -2.12 11.22 13.59
C THR A 123 -2.54 12.43 12.75
N GLU A 124 -3.37 12.22 11.73
CA GLU A 124 -3.94 13.27 10.89
C GLU A 124 -4.83 14.21 11.70
N ALA A 125 -5.71 13.68 12.56
CA ALA A 125 -6.55 14.49 13.44
C ALA A 125 -5.72 15.37 14.38
N LYS A 126 -4.64 14.81 14.95
CA LYS A 126 -3.70 15.56 15.80
C LYS A 126 -2.97 16.65 15.02
N ALA A 127 -2.47 16.35 13.82
CA ALA A 127 -1.80 17.33 12.97
C ALA A 127 -2.74 18.46 12.55
N THR A 128 -3.98 18.13 12.18
CA THR A 128 -5.03 19.09 11.84
C THR A 128 -5.33 20.03 13.01
N ALA A 129 -5.44 19.51 14.23
CA ALA A 129 -5.63 20.33 15.42
C ALA A 129 -4.44 21.25 15.70
N ALA A 130 -3.21 20.76 15.51
CA ALA A 130 -2.00 21.56 15.67
C ALA A 130 -1.92 22.70 14.64
N PHE A 131 -2.23 22.42 13.37
CA PHE A 131 -2.28 23.45 12.33
C PHE A 131 -3.36 24.49 12.61
N LYS A 132 -4.54 24.06 13.05
CA LYS A 132 -5.60 25.00 13.44
C LYS A 132 -5.14 25.93 14.56
N SER A 133 -4.51 25.38 15.60
CA SER A 133 -3.94 26.21 16.68
C SER A 133 -2.89 27.19 16.18
N GLN A 134 -2.05 26.80 15.21
CA GLN A 134 -1.05 27.70 14.64
C GLN A 134 -1.68 28.82 13.79
N ILE A 135 -2.73 28.50 13.03
CA ILE A 135 -3.50 29.49 12.27
C ILE A 135 -4.12 30.51 13.22
N ASP A 136 -4.73 30.06 14.32
CA ASP A 136 -5.37 30.95 15.31
C ASP A 136 -4.33 31.90 15.95
N LYS A 137 -3.13 31.39 16.28
CA LYS A 137 -2.02 32.23 16.78
C LYS A 137 -1.59 33.30 15.78
N LEU A 138 -1.39 32.91 14.51
CA LEU A 138 -1.00 33.86 13.46
C LEU A 138 -2.07 34.92 13.23
N GLN A 139 -3.36 34.55 13.32
CA GLN A 139 -4.46 35.51 13.25
C GLN A 139 -4.44 36.50 14.40
N GLN A 140 -4.15 36.04 15.63
CA GLN A 140 -4.02 36.87 16.81
C GLN A 140 -2.83 37.84 16.71
N GLU A 141 -1.66 37.35 16.29
CA GLU A 141 -0.46 38.17 16.08
C GLU A 141 -0.71 39.24 15.02
N ARG A 142 -1.37 38.88 13.91
CA ARG A 142 -1.80 39.83 12.87
C ARG A 142 -2.74 40.91 13.44
N ASP A 143 -3.73 40.54 14.26
CA ASP A 143 -4.65 41.52 14.87
C ASP A 143 -3.95 42.44 15.88
N GLU A 144 -2.99 41.93 16.62
CA GLU A 144 -2.16 42.73 17.53
C GLU A 144 -1.26 43.70 16.76
N PHE A 145 -0.60 43.24 15.71
CA PHE A 145 0.21 44.09 14.83
C PHE A 145 -0.65 45.20 14.19
N GLN A 146 -1.84 44.85 13.71
CA GLN A 146 -2.76 45.83 13.13
C GLN A 146 -3.18 46.89 14.16
N ARG A 147 -3.49 46.49 15.40
CA ARG A 147 -3.77 47.44 16.50
C ARG A 147 -2.58 48.35 16.79
N MET A 148 -1.36 47.80 16.82
CA MET A 148 -0.14 48.57 17.05
C MET A 148 0.13 49.59 15.94
N VAL A 149 -0.07 49.21 14.68
CA VAL A 149 0.07 50.11 13.52
C VAL A 149 -0.92 51.28 13.62
N ILE A 150 -2.18 51.00 13.93
CA ILE A 150 -3.21 52.06 14.11
C ILE A 150 -2.81 52.99 15.27
N GLY A 151 -2.38 52.42 16.41
CA GLY A 151 -1.91 53.20 17.56
C GLY A 151 -0.69 54.08 17.22
N ASN A 152 0.29 53.54 16.50
CA ASN A 152 1.46 54.30 16.06
C ASN A 152 1.08 55.45 15.12
N GLN A 153 0.16 55.20 14.19
CA GLN A 153 -0.35 56.22 13.28
C GLN A 153 -1.05 57.36 14.02
N GLN A 154 -1.81 57.03 15.06
CA GLN A 154 -2.46 58.03 15.91
C GLN A 154 -1.43 58.87 16.68
N VAL A 155 -0.41 58.24 17.27
CA VAL A 155 0.68 58.95 17.98
C VAL A 155 1.46 59.87 17.03
N ARG A 156 1.81 59.39 15.82
CA ARG A 156 2.46 60.23 14.79
C ARG A 156 1.63 61.46 14.44
N THR A 157 0.33 61.26 14.28
CA THR A 157 -0.61 62.35 14.00
C THR A 157 -0.62 63.37 15.14
N GLN A 158 -0.69 62.91 16.40
CA GLN A 158 -0.62 63.76 17.58
C GLN A 158 0.69 64.56 17.66
N GLN A 159 1.83 63.89 17.48
CA GLN A 159 3.16 64.52 17.48
C GLN A 159 3.30 65.58 16.38
N MET A 160 2.74 65.32 15.19
CA MET A 160 2.70 66.29 14.09
C MET A 160 1.92 67.55 14.48
N HIS A 161 0.77 67.39 15.17
CA HIS A 161 -0.01 68.54 15.65
C HIS A 161 0.74 69.34 16.73
N GLU A 162 1.40 68.68 17.68
CA GLU A 162 2.21 69.34 18.70
C GLU A 162 3.41 70.08 18.10
N MET A 163 4.10 69.48 17.13
CA MET A 163 5.21 70.10 16.42
C MET A 163 4.76 71.39 15.73
N LYS A 164 3.64 71.34 14.98
CA LYS A 164 3.04 72.52 14.32
C LYS A 164 2.64 73.60 15.31
N LYS A 165 2.18 73.23 16.52
CA LYS A 165 1.87 74.20 17.58
C LYS A 165 3.14 74.90 18.08
N LYS A 166 4.19 74.12 18.40
CA LYS A 166 5.49 74.67 18.83
C LYS A 166 6.14 75.53 17.76
N GLU A 167 6.03 75.15 16.49
CA GLU A 167 6.55 75.93 15.37
C GLU A 167 5.86 77.31 15.26
N LYS A 168 4.54 77.35 15.45
CA LYS A 168 3.81 78.64 15.54
C LYS A 168 4.24 79.48 16.74
N GLU A 169 4.49 78.86 17.89
CA GLU A 169 5.00 79.57 19.08
C GLU A 169 6.43 80.09 18.87
N TYR A 170 7.28 79.31 18.21
CA TYR A 170 8.63 79.69 17.83
C TYR A 170 8.63 80.89 16.89
N ILE A 171 7.79 80.88 15.84
CA ILE A 171 7.64 82.02 14.93
C ILE A 171 7.24 83.28 15.70
N LYS A 172 6.24 83.20 16.60
CA LYS A 172 5.84 84.34 17.43
C LYS A 172 6.96 84.85 18.35
N LEU A 173 7.75 83.95 18.93
CA LEU A 173 8.88 84.31 19.78
C LEU A 173 10.00 84.97 18.98
N GLN A 174 10.27 84.45 17.77
CA GLN A 174 11.22 85.01 16.83
C GLN A 174 10.80 86.43 16.39
N GLU A 175 9.52 86.65 16.11
CA GLU A 175 8.95 87.99 15.82
C GLU A 175 9.16 88.95 16.99
N ARG A 176 8.85 88.54 18.23
CA ARG A 176 9.08 89.37 19.43
C ARG A 176 10.55 89.69 19.64
N LEU A 177 11.45 88.72 19.45
CA LEU A 177 12.88 88.95 19.57
C LEU A 177 13.37 89.97 18.54
N ASN A 178 12.92 89.83 17.29
CA ASN A 178 13.23 90.79 16.24
C ASN A 178 12.69 92.19 16.58
N GLN A 179 11.50 92.28 17.17
CA GLN A 179 10.92 93.54 17.62
C GLN A 179 11.78 94.20 18.71
N VAL A 180 12.19 93.45 19.74
CA VAL A 180 13.10 93.94 20.79
C VAL A 180 14.47 94.35 20.22
N LEU A 181 15.01 93.61 19.25
CA LEU A 181 16.27 93.97 18.60
C LEU A 181 16.16 95.28 17.79
N MET A 182 15.01 95.51 17.15
CA MET A 182 14.73 96.75 16.42
C MET A 182 14.49 97.93 17.37
N GLU A 183 13.82 97.70 18.50
CA GLU A 183 13.66 98.68 19.59
C GLU A 183 15.02 99.06 20.19
N LYS A 184 15.90 98.09 20.48
CA LYS A 184 17.29 98.33 20.89
C LYS A 184 18.08 99.15 19.87
N LYS A 185 17.91 98.90 18.56
CA LYS A 185 18.54 99.72 17.52
C LYS A 185 18.02 101.17 17.51
N LYS A 186 16.78 101.39 17.94
CA LYS A 186 16.16 102.72 18.03
C LYS A 186 16.59 103.46 19.31
N GLU A 187 16.82 102.74 20.41
CA GLU A 187 17.39 103.27 21.66
C GLU A 187 18.91 103.44 21.65
N SER A 188 19.63 102.79 20.73
CA SER A 188 21.08 102.95 20.53
C SER A 188 21.51 104.33 19.98
N ARG A 189 20.63 105.34 20.01
CA ARG A 189 21.00 106.76 19.80
C ARG A 189 21.21 107.55 21.10
N SER A 190 21.10 106.92 22.27
CA SER A 190 21.54 107.50 23.53
C SER A 190 22.45 106.51 24.25
N GLY A 191 23.71 106.90 24.41
CA GLY A 191 24.77 106.04 24.92
C GLY A 191 24.64 105.68 26.40
N MET A 192 25.23 104.54 26.75
CA MET A 192 26.27 104.41 27.77
C MET A 192 26.79 102.97 27.70
N GLU A 193 28.05 102.80 27.32
CA GLU A 193 28.69 101.51 27.19
C GLU A 193 29.19 101.07 28.58
N ILE A 194 28.46 100.15 29.22
CA ILE A 194 28.91 99.49 30.44
C ILE A 194 29.74 98.27 30.02
N MET A 195 31.04 98.50 30.00
CA MET A 195 32.07 97.49 29.95
C MET A 195 32.09 96.78 31.32
N ASN A 196 31.58 95.56 31.39
CA ASN A 196 31.87 94.68 32.51
C ASN A 196 32.17 93.27 32.01
N LEU A 197 33.42 92.88 32.27
CA LEU A 197 33.90 91.52 32.23
C LEU A 197 33.04 90.67 33.17
N LEU A 198 32.20 89.79 32.62
CA LEU A 198 31.84 88.56 33.33
C LEU A 198 31.99 87.39 32.37
N GLN A 199 33.07 86.66 32.64
CA GLN A 199 33.23 85.22 32.44
C GLN A 199 32.24 84.59 31.47
N LYS A 200 32.73 84.36 30.23
CA LYS A 200 32.25 83.21 29.48
C LYS A 200 32.56 81.99 30.32
N GLU A 201 31.60 81.55 31.12
CA GLU A 201 31.50 80.14 31.47
C GLU A 201 31.69 79.38 30.18
N GLY A 202 32.75 78.56 30.19
CA GLY A 202 33.12 77.73 29.08
C GLY A 202 31.89 76.98 28.63
N ARG A 203 31.40 77.36 27.44
CA ARG A 203 30.87 76.36 26.52
C ARG A 203 31.78 75.16 26.67
N GLN A 204 31.24 74.03 27.12
CA GLN A 204 31.92 72.77 26.99
C GLN A 204 32.29 72.63 25.52
N ARG A 205 33.54 72.95 25.20
CA ARG A 205 34.23 72.42 24.04
C ARG A 205 34.10 70.92 24.21
N GLY A 206 33.36 70.29 23.31
CA GLY A 206 33.29 68.84 23.25
C GLY A 206 34.70 68.31 23.39
N THR A 207 34.94 67.62 24.50
CA THR A 207 36.21 66.95 24.75
C THR A 207 36.35 65.96 23.61
N TRP A 208 37.32 66.18 22.72
CA TRP A 208 37.69 65.19 21.72
C TRP A 208 38.31 64.00 22.47
N ASN A 209 37.45 63.15 23.02
CA ASN A 209 37.84 61.92 23.70
C ASN A 209 38.07 60.86 22.63
N GLY A 210 39.26 60.83 22.01
CA GLY A 210 39.69 59.73 21.15
C GLY A 210 39.53 58.37 21.83
N LYS A 211 39.71 58.31 23.16
CA LYS A 211 39.45 57.12 23.98
C LYS A 211 38.02 56.58 23.92
N LYS A 212 37.00 57.41 23.65
CA LYS A 212 35.61 56.93 23.50
C LYS A 212 35.37 56.35 22.10
N ALA A 213 35.92 56.98 21.06
CA ALA A 213 35.84 56.48 19.70
C ALA A 213 36.61 55.15 19.52
N ASP A 214 37.79 55.03 20.12
CA ASP A 214 38.56 53.77 20.10
C ASP A 214 37.82 52.66 20.85
N ASN A 215 37.26 52.96 22.03
CA ASN A 215 36.51 51.97 22.81
C ASN A 215 35.21 51.53 22.09
N GLU A 216 34.54 52.46 21.40
CA GLU A 216 33.38 52.16 20.56
C GLU A 216 33.76 51.34 19.32
N PHE A 217 34.97 51.55 18.77
CA PHE A 217 35.51 50.77 17.66
C PHE A 217 35.88 49.34 18.09
N TYR A 218 36.58 49.17 19.21
CA TYR A 218 36.84 47.84 19.80
C TYR A 218 35.54 47.12 20.13
N LYS A 219 34.57 47.82 20.73
CA LYS A 219 33.25 47.26 21.00
C LYS A 219 32.56 46.81 19.72
N LYS A 220 32.55 47.62 18.67
CA LYS A 220 31.95 47.24 17.38
C LYS A 220 32.62 46.01 16.76
N ILE A 221 33.94 45.89 16.86
CA ILE A 221 34.67 44.71 16.38
C ILE A 221 34.25 43.46 17.18
N VAL A 222 34.20 43.57 18.51
CA VAL A 222 33.77 42.48 19.40
C VAL A 222 32.32 42.09 19.12
N ASP A 223 31.40 43.07 19.06
CA ASP A 223 29.98 42.84 18.75
C ASP A 223 29.82 42.16 17.38
N THR A 224 30.62 42.54 16.38
CA THR A 224 30.60 41.90 15.05
C THR A 224 31.13 40.47 15.12
N TYR A 225 32.19 40.22 15.89
CA TYR A 225 32.75 38.87 16.09
C TYR A 225 31.79 37.98 16.88
N GLU A 226 31.14 38.50 17.91
CA GLU A 226 30.13 37.79 18.70
C GLU A 226 28.90 37.46 17.85
N ALA A 227 28.42 38.41 17.05
CA ALA A 227 27.34 38.17 16.09
C ALA A 227 27.72 37.06 15.09
N LYS A 228 28.94 37.09 14.55
CA LYS A 228 29.44 36.03 13.65
C LYS A 228 29.61 34.69 14.34
N ASN A 229 30.03 34.67 15.61
CA ASN A 229 30.12 33.44 16.38
C ASN A 229 28.74 32.85 16.69
N GLN A 230 27.75 33.69 17.00
CA GLN A 230 26.36 33.26 17.19
C GLN A 230 25.76 32.70 15.89
N GLU A 231 26.01 33.35 14.76
CA GLU A 231 25.60 32.86 13.42
C GLU A 231 26.22 31.48 13.14
N LEU A 232 27.52 31.30 13.38
CA LEU A 232 28.21 30.01 13.25
C LEU A 232 27.63 28.91 14.15
N ILE A 233 27.31 29.24 15.40
CA ILE A 233 26.69 28.29 16.34
C ILE A 233 25.29 27.90 15.86
N ALA A 234 24.50 28.86 15.37
CA ALA A 234 23.16 28.61 14.84
C ALA A 234 23.22 27.73 13.57
N GLU A 235 24.06 28.08 12.60
CA GLU A 235 24.26 27.25 11.39
C GLU A 235 24.73 25.84 11.74
N ASN A 236 25.62 25.68 12.73
CA ASN A 236 26.07 24.37 13.17
C ASN A 236 24.93 23.54 13.79
N ALA A 237 24.05 24.18 14.57
CA ALA A 237 22.87 23.54 15.14
C ALA A 237 21.89 23.09 14.04
N ASP A 238 21.66 23.94 13.04
CA ASP A 238 20.80 23.63 11.89
C ASP A 238 21.39 22.48 11.04
N LEU A 239 22.70 22.48 10.79
CA LEU A 239 23.39 21.39 10.09
C LEU A 239 23.27 20.06 10.85
N LYS A 240 23.41 20.08 12.18
CA LYS A 240 23.18 18.90 13.02
C LYS A 240 21.75 18.41 12.94
N ALA A 241 20.77 19.32 12.97
CA ALA A 241 19.36 18.96 12.83
C ALA A 241 19.07 18.34 11.44
N LEU A 242 19.62 18.92 10.38
CA LEU A 242 19.47 18.42 9.01
C LEU A 242 20.09 17.03 8.86
N LEU A 243 21.30 16.81 9.38
CA LEU A 243 21.95 15.50 9.36
C LEU A 243 21.14 14.43 10.10
N ARG A 244 20.50 14.78 11.22
CA ARG A 244 19.59 13.87 11.93
C ARG A 244 18.35 13.54 11.10
N SER A 245 17.74 14.54 10.48
CA SER A 245 16.59 14.35 9.60
C SER A 245 16.94 13.38 8.47
N MET A 246 18.03 13.65 7.76
CA MET A 246 18.51 12.77 6.68
C MET A 246 18.81 11.36 7.17
N GLN A 247 19.38 11.20 8.38
CA GLN A 247 19.62 9.87 8.95
C GLN A 247 18.31 9.10 9.22
N VAL A 248 17.24 9.79 9.63
CA VAL A 248 15.91 9.17 9.78
C VAL A 248 15.36 8.77 8.41
N ASP A 249 15.39 9.67 7.43
CA ASP A 249 14.90 9.40 6.08
C ASP A 249 15.63 8.21 5.43
N MET A 250 16.96 8.15 5.57
CA MET A 250 17.78 7.03 5.07
C MET A 250 17.45 5.72 5.79
N ARG A 251 17.18 5.76 7.11
CA ARG A 251 16.80 4.59 7.89
C ARG A 251 15.44 4.07 7.44
N ASP A 252 14.47 4.96 7.28
CA ASP A 252 13.12 4.61 6.86
C ASP A 252 13.13 4.03 5.44
N PHE A 253 13.91 4.63 4.53
CA PHE A 253 14.08 4.11 3.18
C PHE A 253 14.65 2.68 3.16
N ILE A 254 15.65 2.39 3.99
CA ILE A 254 16.30 1.07 4.03
C ILE A 254 15.42 0.03 4.73
N ASN A 255 14.77 0.41 5.83
CA ASN A 255 13.93 -0.47 6.63
C ASN A 255 12.48 -0.57 6.11
N ALA A 256 12.10 0.20 5.10
CA ALA A 256 10.81 0.06 4.45
C ALA A 256 10.63 -1.40 4.00
N PRO A 257 9.55 -2.08 4.44
CA PRO A 257 9.29 -3.46 4.07
C PRO A 257 8.92 -3.47 2.59
N ASN A 258 9.92 -3.59 1.73
CA ASN A 258 9.68 -4.03 0.36
C ASN A 258 9.08 -5.43 0.47
N GLY A 259 7.94 -5.66 -0.16
CA GLY A 259 7.16 -6.90 -0.11
C GLY A 259 7.85 -8.12 -0.75
N GLN A 260 9.09 -8.40 -0.36
CA GLN A 260 9.83 -9.60 -0.73
C GLN A 260 10.51 -10.13 0.54
N SER A 261 9.88 -11.15 1.12
CA SER A 261 10.53 -12.11 2.01
C SER A 261 11.77 -12.66 1.31
N LYS A 262 12.96 -12.30 1.79
CA LYS A 262 14.19 -13.02 1.43
C LYS A 262 14.05 -14.45 1.95
N GLN A 263 13.70 -15.36 1.05
CA GLN A 263 13.96 -16.77 1.19
C GLN A 263 15.48 -16.95 1.17
N SER A 264 16.10 -16.85 2.35
CA SER A 264 17.47 -17.27 2.55
C SER A 264 17.49 -18.79 2.61
N LEU A 265 17.95 -19.42 1.55
CA LEU A 265 18.52 -20.76 1.61
C LEU A 265 19.78 -20.67 2.49
N ALA A 266 19.69 -21.13 3.74
CA ALA A 266 20.86 -21.60 4.47
C ALA A 266 20.43 -22.58 5.56
N ALA A 267 20.77 -23.85 5.33
CA ALA A 267 20.88 -24.84 6.38
C ALA A 267 22.01 -24.42 7.34
N ASN A 268 21.73 -24.53 8.64
CA ASN A 268 22.65 -24.65 9.77
C ASN A 268 23.87 -23.69 9.84
N GLU A 269 23.85 -22.79 10.83
CA GLU A 269 24.68 -22.95 12.03
C GLU A 269 24.18 -22.04 13.16
N ARG A 270 24.15 -22.60 14.38
CA ARG A 270 23.75 -21.92 15.61
C ARG A 270 24.83 -20.92 16.02
N VAL A 271 24.49 -19.63 16.05
CA VAL A 271 25.03 -18.67 17.03
C VAL A 271 23.89 -17.75 17.46
N GLU A 272 23.52 -17.83 18.74
CA GLU A 272 22.71 -16.84 19.42
C GLU A 272 23.46 -15.50 19.46
N THR A 273 23.10 -14.58 18.57
CA THR A 273 23.39 -13.15 18.74
C THR A 273 22.13 -12.36 18.39
N ASP A 274 21.36 -12.07 19.43
CA ASP A 274 20.45 -10.93 19.61
C ASP A 274 20.07 -10.13 18.34
N HIS A 275 19.02 -10.58 17.64
CA HIS A 275 18.46 -9.94 16.45
C HIS A 275 17.57 -8.73 16.79
N THR A 276 18.14 -7.68 17.39
CA THR A 276 17.50 -6.35 17.47
C THR A 276 18.29 -5.23 16.79
N GLN A 277 19.45 -5.51 16.21
CA GLN A 277 20.19 -4.51 15.43
C GLN A 277 19.84 -4.61 13.94
N SER A 278 18.91 -3.74 13.52
CA SER A 278 18.83 -3.31 12.11
C SER A 278 20.24 -2.96 11.62
N PRO A 279 20.63 -3.30 10.36
CA PRO A 279 22.00 -3.12 9.86
C PRO A 279 22.55 -1.69 9.99
N LEU A 280 21.68 -0.71 10.26
CA LEU A 280 21.97 0.71 10.38
C LEU A 280 21.30 1.34 11.61
N GLY A 281 21.30 0.64 12.74
CA GLY A 281 20.95 1.15 14.06
C GLY A 281 21.96 2.17 14.60
N GLY A 282 22.10 3.32 13.92
CA GLY A 282 23.01 4.40 14.35
C GLY A 282 22.43 5.18 15.53
N ARG A 283 23.20 5.20 16.63
CA ARG A 283 22.98 6.05 17.81
C ARG A 283 23.11 7.53 17.38
N THR A 284 22.10 8.35 17.62
CA THR A 284 22.01 9.74 17.13
C THR A 284 22.84 10.73 17.95
N ASP A 285 23.42 10.26 19.04
CA ASP A 285 24.31 10.97 19.96
C ASP A 285 25.65 11.35 19.32
N VAL A 286 26.08 10.65 18.26
CA VAL A 286 27.33 10.98 17.54
C VAL A 286 27.32 12.39 16.95
N PHE A 287 26.14 12.93 16.64
CA PHE A 287 25.98 14.30 16.13
C PHE A 287 26.09 15.38 17.22
N ASP A 288 26.03 15.01 18.49
CA ASP A 288 26.15 15.94 19.62
C ASP A 288 27.60 16.19 20.05
N LEU A 289 28.52 15.31 19.67
CA LEU A 289 29.94 15.46 19.98
C LEU A 289 30.56 16.67 19.26
N PRO A 290 31.65 17.25 19.81
CA PRO A 290 32.46 18.24 19.10
C PRO A 290 32.88 17.71 17.72
N PHE A 291 32.73 18.53 16.68
CA PHE A 291 32.88 18.09 15.29
C PHE A 291 34.20 17.36 15.04
N HIS A 292 35.32 17.87 15.56
CA HIS A 292 36.64 17.24 15.38
C HIS A 292 36.74 15.83 15.96
N MET A 293 35.91 15.46 16.94
CA MET A 293 35.90 14.13 17.55
C MET A 293 34.97 13.15 16.83
N ALA A 294 33.94 13.67 16.16
CA ALA A 294 32.91 12.87 15.49
C ALA A 294 33.04 12.82 13.97
N ARG A 295 33.89 13.68 13.37
CA ARG A 295 34.02 13.87 11.92
C ARG A 295 34.17 12.55 11.18
N ASP A 296 35.13 11.73 11.57
CA ASP A 296 35.48 10.51 10.82
C ASP A 296 34.36 9.46 10.95
N GLN A 297 33.76 9.35 12.13
CA GLN A 297 32.63 8.44 12.38
C GLN A 297 31.38 8.86 11.59
N ILE A 298 31.09 10.15 11.53
CA ILE A 298 29.97 10.69 10.74
C ILE A 298 30.23 10.42 9.25
N GLU A 299 31.45 10.68 8.77
CA GLU A 299 31.83 10.46 7.38
C GLU A 299 31.72 8.98 6.98
N GLU A 300 32.33 8.08 7.75
CA GLU A 300 32.30 6.63 7.49
C GLU A 300 30.88 6.09 7.54
N SER A 301 30.10 6.50 8.55
CA SER A 301 28.69 6.16 8.69
C SER A 301 27.91 6.56 7.45
N LEU A 302 28.03 7.80 6.98
CA LEU A 302 27.34 8.28 5.78
C LEU A 302 27.78 7.54 4.51
N ARG A 303 29.09 7.27 4.34
CA ARG A 303 29.61 6.50 3.20
C ARG A 303 29.03 5.08 3.17
N ASN A 304 28.99 4.41 4.31
CA ASN A 304 28.42 3.07 4.44
C ASN A 304 26.91 3.07 4.15
N LYS A 305 26.16 4.02 4.74
CA LYS A 305 24.72 4.15 4.47
C LYS A 305 24.45 4.38 2.97
N MET A 306 25.24 5.25 2.33
CA MET A 306 25.11 5.57 0.91
C MET A 306 25.42 4.35 0.02
N ALA A 307 26.43 3.55 0.39
CA ALA A 307 26.74 2.30 -0.30
C ALA A 307 25.56 1.31 -0.22
N SER A 308 24.98 1.12 0.96
CA SER A 308 23.81 0.25 1.15
C SER A 308 22.58 0.74 0.37
N ILE A 309 22.35 2.05 0.30
CA ILE A 309 21.26 2.62 -0.52
C ILE A 309 21.48 2.33 -2.01
N LYS A 310 22.70 2.54 -2.51
CA LYS A 310 23.03 2.22 -3.92
C LYS A 310 22.78 0.75 -4.24
N GLU A 311 23.21 -0.16 -3.36
CA GLU A 311 22.98 -1.59 -3.53
C GLU A 311 21.48 -1.93 -3.58
N ARG A 312 20.68 -1.36 -2.66
CA ARG A 312 19.22 -1.55 -2.63
C ARG A 312 18.54 -0.99 -3.88
N MET A 313 19.01 0.14 -4.41
CA MET A 313 18.49 0.71 -5.65
C MET A 313 18.74 -0.21 -6.86
N VAL A 314 19.93 -0.82 -6.94
CA VAL A 314 20.25 -1.80 -7.99
C VAL A 314 19.33 -3.02 -7.87
N GLN A 315 19.17 -3.57 -6.66
CA GLN A 315 18.27 -4.71 -6.41
C GLN A 315 16.81 -4.39 -6.80
N LEU A 316 16.33 -3.19 -6.49
CA LEU A 316 14.99 -2.74 -6.87
C LEU A 316 14.82 -2.62 -8.39
N GLN A 317 15.85 -2.12 -9.09
CA GLN A 317 15.82 -1.99 -10.53
C GLN A 317 15.84 -3.35 -11.24
N ASP A 318 16.59 -4.32 -10.70
CA ASP A 318 16.63 -5.68 -11.23
C ASP A 318 15.32 -6.43 -10.96
N ALA A 319 14.76 -6.32 -9.76
CA ALA A 319 13.45 -6.87 -9.43
C ALA A 319 12.33 -6.28 -10.30
N GLN A 320 12.41 -5.00 -10.65
CA GLN A 320 11.46 -4.35 -11.57
C GLN A 320 11.56 -4.93 -12.98
N LYS A 321 12.78 -5.15 -13.49
CA LYS A 321 12.99 -5.77 -14.81
C LYS A 321 12.50 -7.23 -14.83
N GLU A 322 12.78 -7.99 -13.77
CA GLU A 322 12.27 -9.36 -13.64
C GLU A 322 10.74 -9.39 -13.61
N ALA A 323 10.11 -8.48 -12.86
CA ALA A 323 8.65 -8.36 -12.81
C ALA A 323 8.06 -8.01 -14.19
N GLU A 324 8.67 -7.10 -14.94
CA GLU A 324 8.27 -6.73 -16.30
C GLU A 324 8.34 -7.93 -17.26
N VAL A 325 9.45 -8.67 -17.24
CA VAL A 325 9.59 -9.90 -18.05
C VAL A 325 8.56 -10.95 -17.67
N THR A 326 8.30 -11.16 -16.37
CA THR A 326 7.26 -12.11 -15.95
C THR A 326 5.86 -11.68 -16.39
N SER A 327 5.57 -10.37 -16.38
CA SER A 327 4.30 -9.83 -16.87
C SER A 327 4.12 -10.11 -18.36
N GLU A 328 5.14 -9.83 -19.18
CA GLU A 328 5.13 -10.11 -20.62
C GLU A 328 4.92 -11.61 -20.92
N VAL A 329 5.56 -12.50 -20.14
CA VAL A 329 5.37 -13.94 -20.27
C VAL A 329 3.92 -14.34 -19.95
N THR A 330 3.34 -13.82 -18.86
CA THR A 330 1.94 -14.13 -18.50
C THR A 330 0.93 -13.60 -19.52
N GLU A 331 1.18 -12.42 -20.10
CA GLU A 331 0.35 -11.86 -21.16
C GLU A 331 0.41 -12.72 -22.42
N ARG A 332 1.62 -13.17 -22.78
CA ARG A 332 1.81 -14.06 -23.93
C ARG A 332 1.17 -15.44 -23.74
N GLU A 333 1.18 -15.97 -22.52
CA GLU A 333 0.46 -17.21 -22.19
C GLU A 333 -1.05 -17.07 -22.41
N LEU A 334 -1.66 -15.98 -21.92
CA LEU A 334 -3.09 -15.70 -22.13
C LEU A 334 -3.45 -15.56 -23.61
N GLU A 335 -2.61 -14.90 -24.42
CA GLU A 335 -2.81 -14.82 -25.87
C GLU A 335 -2.79 -16.18 -26.54
N LEU A 336 -1.86 -17.06 -26.15
CA LEU A 336 -1.75 -18.41 -26.69
C LEU A 336 -2.94 -19.29 -26.28
N GLU A 337 -3.45 -19.13 -25.05
CA GLU A 337 -4.68 -19.79 -24.62
C GLU A 337 -5.88 -19.35 -25.46
N ALA A 338 -6.02 -18.06 -25.75
CA ALA A 338 -7.08 -17.55 -26.62
C ALA A 338 -6.99 -18.13 -28.04
N GLN A 339 -5.80 -18.19 -28.63
CA GLN A 339 -5.59 -18.80 -29.95
C GLN A 339 -5.91 -20.29 -29.96
N LEU A 340 -5.60 -21.03 -28.88
CA LEU A 340 -5.96 -22.45 -28.76
C LEU A 340 -7.47 -22.65 -28.70
N VAL A 341 -8.20 -21.77 -28.01
CA VAL A 341 -9.68 -21.81 -27.97
C VAL A 341 -10.26 -21.58 -29.37
N GLU A 342 -9.75 -20.60 -30.10
CA GLU A 342 -10.17 -20.34 -31.49
C GLU A 342 -9.88 -21.53 -32.41
N ALA A 343 -8.67 -22.10 -32.35
CA ALA A 343 -8.30 -23.27 -33.13
C ALA A 343 -9.20 -24.48 -32.84
N ARG A 344 -9.56 -24.72 -31.57
CA ARG A 344 -10.51 -25.77 -31.18
C ARG A 344 -11.90 -25.54 -31.76
N SER A 345 -12.38 -24.29 -31.77
CA SER A 345 -13.66 -23.93 -32.40
C SER A 345 -13.67 -24.25 -33.89
N ILE A 346 -12.60 -23.87 -34.61
CA ILE A 346 -12.45 -24.15 -36.04
C ILE A 346 -12.46 -25.67 -36.30
N ILE A 347 -11.70 -26.44 -35.51
CA ILE A 347 -11.66 -27.91 -35.65
C ILE A 347 -13.05 -28.51 -35.41
N GLN A 348 -13.78 -28.02 -34.41
CA GLN A 348 -15.13 -28.50 -34.10
C GLN A 348 -16.12 -28.18 -35.23
N GLU A 349 -16.02 -27.00 -35.84
CA GLU A 349 -16.81 -26.63 -37.02
C GLU A 349 -16.47 -27.52 -38.23
N GLN A 350 -15.18 -27.71 -38.50
CA GLN A 350 -14.72 -28.61 -39.57
C GLN A 350 -15.24 -30.04 -39.36
N ALA A 351 -15.15 -30.58 -38.15
CA ALA A 351 -15.69 -31.90 -37.81
C ALA A 351 -17.21 -31.98 -38.05
N SER A 352 -17.96 -30.95 -37.66
CA SER A 352 -19.41 -30.86 -37.91
C SER A 352 -19.74 -30.85 -39.41
N ILE A 353 -18.98 -30.11 -40.21
CA ILE A 353 -19.13 -30.09 -41.67
C ILE A 353 -18.82 -31.48 -42.26
N MET A 354 -17.74 -32.14 -41.83
CA MET A 354 -17.40 -33.49 -42.31
C MET A 354 -18.48 -34.51 -41.96
N SER A 355 -19.00 -34.49 -40.73
CA SER A 355 -20.11 -35.37 -40.32
C SER A 355 -21.37 -35.14 -41.16
N LYS A 356 -21.69 -33.88 -41.50
CA LYS A 356 -22.81 -33.57 -42.41
C LYS A 356 -22.58 -34.09 -43.83
N GLN A 357 -21.36 -34.09 -44.34
CA GLN A 357 -21.04 -34.61 -45.67
C GLN A 357 -21.08 -36.15 -45.70
N LEU A 358 -20.56 -36.81 -44.67
CA LEU A 358 -20.67 -38.27 -44.50
C LEU A 358 -22.13 -38.72 -44.40
N ALA A 359 -22.95 -38.04 -43.59
CA ALA A 359 -24.38 -38.33 -43.46
C ALA A 359 -25.18 -38.08 -44.77
N LYS A 360 -24.69 -37.20 -45.65
CA LYS A 360 -25.26 -37.00 -47.00
C LYS A 360 -24.81 -38.09 -47.98
N SER A 361 -23.61 -38.62 -47.82
CA SER A 361 -23.07 -39.71 -48.66
C SER A 361 -23.67 -41.07 -48.32
N GLU A 362 -24.16 -41.29 -47.10
CA GLU A 362 -24.77 -42.56 -46.65
C GLU A 362 -26.28 -42.68 -46.95
N ARG A 363 -26.93 -41.68 -47.55
CA ARG A 363 -28.32 -41.84 -48.02
C ARG A 363 -28.34 -42.66 -49.33
N PRO A 364 -29.00 -43.84 -49.37
CA PRO A 364 -29.09 -44.62 -50.61
C PRO A 364 -29.97 -43.88 -51.63
N ARG A 365 -29.52 -43.82 -52.88
CA ARG A 365 -30.35 -43.41 -54.02
C ARG A 365 -31.51 -44.39 -54.17
N ASN A 366 -32.68 -44.04 -53.61
CA ASN A 366 -33.93 -44.67 -53.99
C ASN A 366 -34.43 -44.05 -55.29
N LEU A 367 -34.45 -44.90 -56.33
CA LEU A 367 -35.12 -44.69 -57.60
C LEU A 367 -36.64 -44.64 -57.40
N ASN A 368 -37.24 -43.51 -57.77
CA ASN A 368 -38.61 -43.29 -58.26
C ASN A 368 -38.72 -41.77 -58.48
N GLY A 369 -39.06 -41.20 -59.63
CA GLY A 369 -39.90 -41.65 -60.72
C GLY A 369 -40.88 -40.52 -61.01
N HIS A 370 -40.66 -39.83 -62.13
CA HIS A 370 -41.65 -39.07 -62.93
C HIS A 370 -41.96 -37.57 -62.64
N PHE A 371 -41.54 -36.74 -63.61
CA PHE A 371 -42.18 -35.55 -64.21
C PHE A 371 -42.67 -34.38 -63.33
N ASN A 372 -42.01 -33.21 -63.47
CA ASN A 372 -42.52 -32.16 -64.37
C ASN A 372 -41.51 -31.02 -64.58
N SER A 373 -41.33 -30.67 -65.85
CA SER A 373 -40.66 -29.46 -66.32
C SER A 373 -41.65 -28.29 -66.27
N GLY A 374 -41.22 -27.12 -65.78
CA GLY A 374 -42.03 -25.90 -65.94
C GLY A 374 -41.58 -24.68 -65.15
N ARG A 375 -40.94 -23.75 -65.88
CA ARG A 375 -40.94 -22.28 -65.70
C ARG A 375 -40.07 -21.61 -64.64
N GLU A 376 -38.99 -21.04 -65.18
CA GLU A 376 -38.52 -19.65 -65.04
C GLU A 376 -39.41 -18.65 -64.27
N SER A 377 -38.79 -18.06 -63.25
CA SER A 377 -38.37 -16.64 -63.16
C SER A 377 -39.35 -15.52 -62.75
N ILE A 378 -38.74 -14.59 -61.98
CA ILE A 378 -39.00 -13.16 -61.76
C ILE A 378 -39.98 -12.74 -60.62
N ILE A 379 -39.54 -11.66 -59.91
CA ILE A 379 -40.28 -10.62 -59.17
C ILE A 379 -40.40 -10.91 -57.65
N SER A 380 -40.06 -10.04 -56.69
CA SER A 380 -39.43 -8.71 -56.59
C SER A 380 -39.26 -8.41 -55.08
N SER A 381 -38.19 -7.72 -54.70
CA SER A 381 -38.10 -7.03 -53.39
C SER A 381 -38.51 -5.57 -53.56
N PRO A 382 -39.24 -5.01 -52.58
CA PRO A 382 -38.90 -3.70 -52.02
C PRO A 382 -38.86 -3.78 -50.48
N ALA A 383 -37.75 -3.38 -49.85
CA ALA A 383 -37.42 -2.01 -49.47
C ALA A 383 -38.23 -1.49 -48.26
N GLU A 384 -37.49 -1.31 -47.17
CA GLU A 384 -37.53 -0.23 -46.17
C GLU A 384 -38.89 0.33 -45.70
N GLY A 385 -39.06 0.27 -44.38
CA GLY A 385 -40.07 1.04 -43.65
C GLY A 385 -39.57 1.39 -42.25
N VAL A 386 -38.70 2.40 -42.18
CA VAL A 386 -38.46 3.20 -40.96
C VAL A 386 -39.68 4.12 -40.74
N ARG A 387 -40.14 4.22 -39.48
CA ARG A 387 -40.90 5.30 -38.79
C ARG A 387 -41.72 4.63 -37.68
N ASN A 388 -41.77 5.07 -36.43
CA ASN A 388 -41.32 6.29 -35.74
C ASN A 388 -40.83 5.92 -34.34
#